data_AF-A0A5N8HD07-F1
#
_entry.id   AF-A0A5N8HD07-F1
#
_cell.length_a   1.000
_cell.length_b   1.000
_cell.length_c   1.000
_cell.angle_alpha   90.00
_cell.angle_beta   90.00
_cell.angle_gamma   90.00
#
_symmetry.space_group_name_H-M   'P 1'
#
loop_
_entity.id
_entity.type
_entity.pdbx_description
1 polymer ?
#
loop_
_entity_poly.entity_id
_entity_poly.type
_entity_poly.pdbx_seq_one_letter_code
_entity_poly.pdbx_strand_id
1 'polypeptide(L)'
;DAFETGDGNMWLASGGDWFFDLNDSEQQEAIDLLLKFHHLPHIIEITNDNIKYVIAHADYPGSEYLFGKEIAESELLWPVDRVQKSLNGELQQINGADYFIFGHMMFDNIQTFANQIYIDTGTPKSGRLSFYKIK
;
A
#
# COMPACT_ATOMS: atom_id res chain seq x y z
N ASP A 1 12.53 -10.93 -0.40
CA ASP A 1 12.47 -11.69 -1.67
C ASP A 1 13.71 -11.55 -2.55
N ALA A 2 13.83 -10.61 -3.49
CA ALA A 2 14.92 -10.62 -4.50
C ALA A 2 16.34 -10.63 -3.91
N PHE A 3 16.57 -9.88 -2.82
CA PHE A 3 17.86 -9.90 -2.10
C PHE A 3 18.12 -11.21 -1.35
N GLU A 4 17.07 -11.86 -0.84
CA GLU A 4 17.17 -13.10 -0.07
C GLU A 4 17.32 -14.33 -0.98
N THR A 5 16.62 -14.32 -2.11
CA THR A 5 16.64 -15.42 -3.11
C THR A 5 17.79 -15.27 -4.09
N GLY A 6 18.35 -14.07 -4.24
CA GLY A 6 19.29 -13.73 -5.31
C GLY A 6 18.65 -13.72 -6.69
N ASP A 7 17.31 -13.79 -6.78
CA ASP A 7 16.56 -13.82 -8.03
C ASP A 7 15.89 -12.46 -8.29
N GLY A 8 16.52 -11.67 -9.16
CA GLY A 8 16.04 -10.36 -9.59
C GLY A 8 14.99 -10.40 -10.71
N ASN A 9 14.57 -11.57 -11.20
CA ASN A 9 13.66 -11.65 -12.35
C ASN A 9 12.30 -11.02 -12.06
N MET A 10 11.75 -11.22 -10.85
CA MET A 10 10.49 -10.57 -10.46
C MET A 10 10.65 -9.06 -10.32
N TRP A 11 11.77 -8.59 -9.76
CA TRP A 11 12.06 -7.16 -9.66
C TRP A 11 12.05 -6.49 -11.04
N LEU A 12 12.77 -7.09 -12.01
CA LEU A 12 12.79 -6.62 -13.39
C LEU A 12 11.41 -6.64 -14.04
N ALA A 13 10.67 -7.75 -13.90
CA ALA A 13 9.33 -7.89 -14.47
C ALA A 13 8.32 -6.87 -13.90
N SER A 14 8.58 -6.33 -12.72
CA SER A 14 7.74 -5.34 -12.04
C SER A 14 8.22 -3.88 -12.20
N GLY A 15 9.10 -3.60 -13.17
CA GLY A 15 9.58 -2.23 -13.46
C GLY A 15 10.78 -1.79 -12.62
N GLY A 16 11.57 -2.75 -12.13
CA GLY A 16 12.81 -2.52 -11.39
C GLY A 16 14.05 -2.26 -12.26
N ASP A 17 13.86 -2.10 -13.57
CA ASP A 17 14.93 -1.92 -14.56
C ASP A 17 15.75 -0.64 -14.33
N TRP A 18 15.15 0.42 -13.79
CA TRP A 18 15.82 1.66 -13.43
C TRP A 18 17.09 1.48 -12.58
N PHE A 19 17.14 0.41 -11.77
CA PHE A 19 18.31 0.10 -10.93
C PHE A 19 19.56 -0.16 -11.75
N PHE A 20 19.42 -0.75 -12.94
CA PHE A 20 20.54 -1.12 -13.81
C PHE A 20 21.08 0.07 -14.62
N ASP A 21 20.34 1.18 -14.66
CA ASP A 21 20.77 2.43 -15.28
C ASP A 21 21.62 3.30 -14.35
N LEU A 22 21.71 2.93 -13.06
CA LEU A 22 22.47 3.64 -12.03
C LEU A 22 23.97 3.33 -12.10
N ASN A 23 24.80 4.26 -11.63
CA ASN A 23 26.21 3.97 -11.38
C ASN A 23 26.44 3.19 -10.07
N ASP A 24 27.64 2.63 -9.88
CA ASP A 24 27.96 1.77 -8.73
C ASP A 24 27.64 2.40 -7.36
N SER A 25 27.88 3.71 -7.20
CA SER A 25 27.60 4.40 -5.94
C SER A 25 26.10 4.57 -5.69
N GLU A 26 25.34 4.87 -6.74
CA GLU A 26 23.88 5.01 -6.68
C GLU A 26 23.20 3.65 -6.46
N GLN A 27 23.73 2.58 -7.05
CA GLN A 27 23.25 1.22 -6.78
C GLN A 27 23.46 0.84 -5.32
N GLN A 28 24.63 1.13 -4.75
CA GLN A 28 24.89 0.87 -3.34
C GLN A 28 23.93 1.68 -2.44
N GLU A 29 23.72 2.95 -2.74
CA GLU A 29 22.76 3.78 -2.01
C GLU A 29 21.33 3.23 -2.11
N ALA A 30 20.90 2.81 -3.31
CA ALA A 30 19.58 2.21 -3.52
C ALA A 30 19.42 0.91 -2.71
N ILE A 31 20.44 0.05 -2.67
CA ILE A 31 20.46 -1.17 -1.85
C ILE A 31 20.31 -0.82 -0.36
N ASP A 32 21.10 0.12 0.14
CA ASP A 32 21.06 0.54 1.55
C ASP A 32 19.68 1.09 1.93
N LEU A 33 19.05 1.87 1.04
CA LEU A 33 17.70 2.39 1.23
C LEU A 33 16.62 1.29 1.19
N LEU A 34 16.73 0.33 0.26
CA LEU A 34 15.79 -0.80 0.16
C LEU A 34 15.86 -1.70 1.40
N LEU A 35 17.07 -1.99 1.89
CA LEU A 35 17.28 -2.75 3.13
C LEU A 35 16.73 -2.01 4.35
N LYS A 36 16.86 -0.68 4.40
CA LYS A 36 16.24 0.13 5.45
C LYS A 36 14.71 0.10 5.35
N PHE A 37 14.16 0.16 4.14
CA PHE A 37 12.71 0.12 3.91
C PHE A 37 12.08 -1.20 4.36
N HIS A 38 12.80 -2.32 4.21
CA HIS A 38 12.34 -3.64 4.64
C HIS A 38 11.94 -3.72 6.13
N HIS A 39 12.48 -2.84 6.98
CA HIS A 39 12.14 -2.80 8.40
C HIS A 39 11.02 -1.82 8.77
N LEU A 40 10.44 -1.12 7.79
CA LEU A 40 9.33 -0.20 8.04
C LEU A 40 8.02 -0.95 8.27
N PRO A 41 7.10 -0.37 9.06
CA PRO A 41 5.82 -1.02 9.32
C PRO A 41 4.94 -1.07 8.06
N HIS A 42 4.29 -2.20 7.84
CA HIS A 42 3.31 -2.38 6.77
C HIS A 42 1.97 -1.68 7.05
N ILE A 43 1.68 -1.40 8.33
CA ILE A 43 0.46 -0.74 8.78
C ILE A 43 0.84 0.43 9.68
N ILE A 44 0.26 1.59 9.44
CA ILE A 44 0.39 2.78 10.28
C ILE A 44 -0.99 3.07 10.89
N GLU A 45 -1.07 3.11 12.23
CA GLU A 45 -2.25 3.60 12.95
C GLU A 45 -2.02 5.06 13.35
N ILE A 46 -2.98 5.93 13.08
CA ILE A 46 -2.97 7.33 13.51
C ILE A 46 -4.29 7.62 14.21
N THR A 47 -4.23 8.19 15.41
CA THR A 47 -5.43 8.64 16.12
C THR A 47 -5.37 10.16 16.29
N ASN A 48 -6.41 10.87 15.83
CA ASN A 48 -6.59 12.31 16.07
C ASN A 48 -8.01 12.62 16.54
N ASP A 49 -8.17 13.41 17.60
CA ASP A 49 -9.48 13.87 18.12
C ASP A 49 -10.54 12.74 18.21
N ASN A 50 -10.12 11.55 18.68
CA ASN A 50 -10.90 10.31 18.77
C ASN A 50 -11.27 9.62 17.44
N ILE A 51 -10.73 10.07 16.31
CA ILE A 51 -10.84 9.39 15.02
C ILE A 51 -9.58 8.55 14.80
N LYS A 52 -9.76 7.27 14.51
CA LYS A 52 -8.69 6.33 14.19
C LYS A 52 -8.61 6.06 12.69
N TYR A 53 -7.44 6.33 12.13
CA TYR A 53 -7.06 6.03 10.76
C TYR A 53 -6.06 4.86 10.74
N VAL A 54 -6.26 3.93 9.82
CA VAL A 54 -5.34 2.83 9.54
C VAL A 54 -4.88 2.96 8.09
N ILE A 55 -3.57 3.00 7.87
CA ILE A 55 -2.98 3.15 6.55
C ILE A 55 -2.23 1.87 6.23
N ALA A 56 -2.50 1.27 5.07
CA ALA A 56 -1.77 0.15 4.51
C ALA A 56 -1.61 0.33 2.99
N HIS A 57 -0.74 -0.45 2.34
CA HIS A 57 -0.49 -0.26 0.92
C HIS A 57 -1.70 -0.65 0.04
N ALA A 58 -2.21 -1.88 0.17
CA ALA A 58 -3.28 -2.39 -0.70
C ALA A 58 -4.58 -2.71 0.05
N ASP A 59 -4.51 -3.44 1.16
CA ASP A 59 -5.68 -3.82 1.96
C ASP A 59 -5.30 -4.15 3.42
N TYR A 60 -6.31 -4.40 4.26
CA TYR A 60 -6.21 -5.09 5.54
C TYR A 60 -7.11 -6.34 5.53
N PRO A 61 -6.60 -7.55 5.82
CA PRO A 61 -7.40 -8.76 5.73
C PRO A 61 -8.44 -8.90 6.84
N GLY A 62 -9.65 -9.32 6.45
CA GLY A 62 -10.77 -9.57 7.35
C GLY A 62 -11.68 -8.36 7.58
N SER A 63 -12.50 -8.45 8.62
CA SER A 63 -13.56 -7.48 8.94
C SER A 63 -13.35 -6.73 10.26
N GLU A 64 -12.23 -6.98 10.96
CA GLU A 64 -11.92 -6.37 12.25
C GLU A 64 -10.43 -6.10 12.37
N TYR A 65 -10.09 -4.82 12.53
CA TYR A 65 -8.75 -4.34 12.77
C TYR A 65 -8.37 -4.48 14.25
N LEU A 66 -7.18 -5.03 14.47
CA LEU A 66 -6.55 -5.14 15.77
C LEU A 66 -5.10 -4.65 15.67
N PHE A 67 -4.75 -3.68 16.53
CA PHE A 67 -3.40 -3.15 16.57
C PHE A 67 -2.39 -4.25 16.91
N GLY A 68 -1.31 -4.33 16.14
CA GLY A 68 -0.24 -5.30 16.35
C GLY A 68 -0.58 -6.75 15.97
N LYS A 69 -1.73 -7.01 15.34
CA LYS A 69 -2.05 -8.34 14.81
C LYS A 69 -1.02 -8.73 13.74
N GLU A 70 -0.43 -9.92 13.88
CA GLU A 70 0.44 -10.50 12.87
C GLU A 70 -0.38 -10.84 11.61
N ILE A 71 0.07 -10.31 10.48
CA ILE A 71 -0.56 -10.46 9.17
C ILE A 71 0.55 -10.71 8.17
N ALA A 72 0.32 -11.64 7.24
CA ALA A 72 1.29 -11.91 6.18
C ALA A 72 1.42 -10.68 5.25
N GLU A 73 2.64 -10.30 4.88
CA GLU A 73 2.90 -9.13 4.02
C GLU A 73 2.11 -9.21 2.71
N SER A 74 1.98 -10.42 2.15
CA SER A 74 1.22 -10.66 0.93
C SER A 74 -0.25 -10.26 1.03
N GLU A 75 -0.83 -10.26 2.23
CA GLU A 75 -2.22 -9.85 2.47
C GLU A 75 -2.39 -8.33 2.66
N LEU A 76 -1.29 -7.58 2.74
CA LEU A 76 -1.27 -6.12 2.90
C LEU A 76 -0.81 -5.41 1.63
N LEU A 77 0.05 -6.05 0.83
CA LEU A 77 0.75 -5.44 -0.31
C LEU A 77 0.10 -5.68 -1.67
N TRP A 78 -0.71 -6.72 -1.83
CA TRP A 78 -1.18 -7.18 -3.15
C TRP A 78 -2.69 -7.35 -3.34
N PRO A 79 -3.53 -7.54 -2.29
CA PRO A 79 -4.92 -7.87 -2.54
C PRO A 79 -5.70 -6.74 -3.23
N VAL A 80 -6.51 -7.13 -4.21
CA VAL A 80 -7.48 -6.26 -4.89
C VAL A 80 -8.92 -6.75 -4.74
N ASP A 81 -9.14 -7.88 -4.07
CA ASP A 81 -10.46 -8.54 -4.00
C ASP A 81 -11.51 -7.67 -3.31
N ARG A 82 -11.17 -6.99 -2.21
CA ARG A 82 -12.10 -6.13 -1.48
C ARG A 82 -12.57 -4.95 -2.33
N VAL A 83 -11.64 -4.30 -3.01
CA VAL A 83 -11.95 -3.15 -3.86
C VAL A 83 -12.75 -3.59 -5.09
N GLN A 84 -12.45 -4.75 -5.67
CA GLN A 84 -13.22 -5.33 -6.76
C GLN A 84 -14.66 -5.66 -6.33
N LYS A 85 -14.85 -6.27 -5.16
CA LYS A 85 -16.19 -6.49 -4.57
C LYS A 85 -16.93 -5.18 -4.34
N SER A 86 -16.25 -4.16 -3.84
CA SER A 86 -16.83 -2.84 -3.62
C SER A 86 -17.27 -2.18 -4.93
N LEU A 87 -16.51 -2.33 -6.01
CA LEU A 87 -16.89 -1.89 -7.36
C LEU A 87 -18.12 -2.63 -7.91
N ASN A 88 -18.35 -3.86 -7.46
CA ASN A 88 -19.55 -4.65 -7.77
C ASN A 88 -20.73 -4.35 -6.83
N GLY A 89 -20.60 -3.36 -5.94
CA GLY A 89 -21.64 -2.95 -5.00
C GLY A 89 -21.65 -3.72 -3.67
N GLU A 90 -20.71 -4.63 -3.45
CA GLU A 90 -20.57 -5.37 -2.19
C GLU A 90 -19.72 -4.57 -1.19
N LEU A 91 -20.35 -3.63 -0.51
CA LEU A 91 -19.69 -2.77 0.48
C LEU A 91 -19.59 -3.46 1.84
N GLN A 92 -18.37 -3.55 2.39
CA GLN A 92 -18.13 -4.11 3.72
C GLN A 92 -17.22 -3.19 4.54
N GLN A 93 -17.66 -2.83 5.74
CA GLN A 93 -16.82 -2.09 6.69
C GLN A 93 -15.76 -3.02 7.30
N ILE A 94 -14.61 -2.43 7.62
CA ILE A 94 -13.63 -3.04 8.51
C ILE A 94 -13.79 -2.37 9.87
N ASN A 95 -14.15 -3.13 10.90
CA ASN A 95 -14.31 -2.62 12.26
C ASN A 95 -12.95 -2.33 12.90
N GLY A 96 -12.94 -1.69 14.08
CA GLY A 96 -11.73 -1.45 14.86
C GLY A 96 -10.97 -0.16 14.53
N ALA A 97 -11.34 0.53 13.45
CA ALA A 97 -10.93 1.90 13.11
C ALA A 97 -12.03 2.63 12.33
N ASP A 98 -12.00 3.96 12.35
CA ASP A 98 -12.99 4.78 11.67
C ASP A 98 -12.76 4.80 10.16
N TYR A 99 -11.49 4.84 9.72
CA TYR A 99 -11.12 4.89 8.32
C TYR A 99 -9.89 4.06 8.01
N PHE A 100 -9.89 3.44 6.83
CA PHE A 100 -8.76 2.76 6.24
C PHE A 100 -8.33 3.53 4.99
N ILE A 101 -7.05 3.79 4.82
CA ILE A 101 -6.51 4.52 3.68
C ILE A 101 -5.56 3.58 2.93
N PHE A 102 -5.87 3.34 1.65
CA PHE A 102 -5.16 2.42 0.78
C PHE A 102 -4.70 3.12 -0.50
N GLY A 103 -3.62 2.60 -1.09
CA GLY A 103 -3.18 2.90 -2.44
C GLY A 103 -3.42 1.69 -3.34
N HIS A 104 -2.38 1.33 -4.11
CA HIS A 104 -2.27 0.13 -4.94
C HIS A 104 -3.25 0.06 -6.12
N MET A 105 -4.55 0.10 -5.86
CA MET A 105 -5.58 0.17 -6.89
C MET A 105 -5.76 1.62 -7.35
N MET A 106 -5.45 1.86 -8.62
CA MET A 106 -5.52 3.19 -9.22
C MET A 106 -6.95 3.57 -9.63
N PHE A 107 -7.32 4.83 -9.38
CA PHE A 107 -8.60 5.43 -9.77
C PHE A 107 -8.42 6.81 -10.42
N ASP A 108 -9.39 7.27 -11.20
CA ASP A 108 -9.34 8.64 -11.76
C ASP A 108 -9.45 9.73 -10.67
N ASN A 109 -10.12 9.42 -9.56
CA ASN A 109 -10.28 10.31 -8.40
C ASN A 109 -10.33 9.46 -7.13
N ILE A 110 -10.01 10.05 -5.98
CA ILE A 110 -10.11 9.38 -4.67
C ILE A 110 -11.49 8.72 -4.54
N GLN A 111 -11.49 7.43 -4.22
CA GLN A 111 -12.71 6.65 -4.01
C GLN A 111 -12.89 6.35 -2.52
N THR A 112 -14.14 6.20 -2.10
CA THR A 112 -14.46 5.73 -0.76
C THR A 112 -15.53 4.67 -0.85
N PHE A 113 -15.25 3.51 -0.27
CA PHE A 113 -16.17 2.39 -0.19
C PHE A 113 -16.30 2.02 1.29
N ALA A 114 -17.52 2.06 1.83
CA ALA A 114 -17.76 1.87 3.27
C ALA A 114 -16.86 2.80 4.13
N ASN A 115 -15.81 2.27 4.75
CA ASN A 115 -14.81 3.05 5.47
C ASN A 115 -13.38 2.92 4.92
N GLN A 116 -13.22 2.47 3.68
CA GLN A 116 -11.94 2.38 2.96
C GLN A 116 -11.82 3.51 1.94
N ILE A 117 -10.72 4.24 1.97
CA ILE A 117 -10.40 5.41 1.16
C ILE A 117 -9.22 5.07 0.26
N TYR A 118 -9.45 5.03 -1.04
CA TYR A 118 -8.43 4.70 -2.04
C TYR A 118 -7.90 6.00 -2.63
N ILE A 119 -6.63 6.31 -2.38
CA ILE A 119 -6.02 7.59 -2.74
C ILE A 119 -5.09 7.51 -3.95
N ASP A 120 -4.81 6.31 -4.45
CA ASP A 120 -3.99 6.17 -5.64
C ASP A 120 -4.74 6.65 -6.88
N THR A 121 -4.27 7.79 -7.42
CA THR A 121 -4.80 8.40 -8.65
C THR A 121 -3.75 8.49 -9.75
N GLY A 122 -2.57 7.93 -9.47
CA GLY A 122 -1.37 8.08 -10.27
C GLY A 122 -1.24 6.96 -11.28
N THR A 123 -2.04 7.00 -12.35
CA THR A 123 -1.65 6.24 -13.54
C THR A 123 -0.45 6.93 -14.19
N PRO A 124 0.51 6.19 -14.77
CA PRO A 124 1.62 6.80 -15.53
C PRO A 124 1.14 7.74 -16.65
N LYS A 125 -0.11 7.62 -17.09
CA LYS A 125 -0.74 8.44 -18.12
C LYS A 125 -1.39 9.72 -17.57
N SER A 126 -1.92 9.69 -16.35
CA SER A 126 -2.65 10.83 -15.76
C SER A 126 -1.72 11.86 -15.13
N GLY A 127 -0.56 11.42 -14.61
CA GLY A 127 0.39 12.29 -13.91
C GLY A 127 -0.18 12.93 -12.65
N ARG A 128 -1.27 12.37 -12.09
CA ARG A 128 -1.97 12.92 -10.93
C ARG A 128 -1.36 12.39 -9.64
N LEU A 129 -1.23 13.27 -8.66
CA LEU A 129 -0.88 12.94 -7.29
C LEU A 129 -2.00 13.44 -6.37
N SER A 130 -2.46 12.57 -5.47
CA SER A 130 -3.54 12.89 -4.52
C SER A 130 -2.99 13.07 -3.11
N PHE A 131 -3.59 14.03 -2.40
CA PHE A 131 -3.34 14.27 -0.98
C PHE A 131 -4.68 14.14 -0.24
N TYR A 132 -4.70 13.31 0.79
CA TYR A 132 -5.87 13.16 1.66
C TYR A 132 -5.57 13.76 3.03
N LYS A 133 -6.30 14.82 3.38
CA LYS A 133 -6.18 15.46 4.70
C LYS A 133 -7.03 14.70 5.70
N ILE A 134 -6.38 14.01 6.64
CA ILE A 134 -7.05 13.48 7.84
C ILE A 134 -7.44 14.64 8.76
N LYS A 135 -8.56 14.48 9.47
CA LYS A 135 -9.05 15.49 10.40
C LYS A 135 -8.15 15.60 11.61
#